data_AF-A0A350T4G0-F1
#
_entry.id   AF-A0A350T4G0-F1
#
_cell.length_a   1.000
_cell.length_b   1.000
_cell.length_c   1.000
_cell.angle_alpha   90.00
_cell.angle_beta   90.00
_cell.angle_gamma   90.00
#
_symmetry.space_group_name_H-M   'P 1'
#
loop_
_entity.id
_entity.type
_entity.pdbx_description
1 polymer ?
#
loop_
_entity_poly.entity_id
_entity_poly.type
_entity_poly.pdbx_seq_one_letter_code
_entity_poly.pdbx_strand_id
1 'polypeptide(L)' 'MTVAQPSDVARFTLSSLLDPEVADCDSCLGRLTIRLREVSGVSSAELESGGAVALAYDPAVTTPLQLEGVVRAEG' A
#
# COMPACT_ATOMS: atom_id res chain seq x y z
N MET A 1 13.14 16.65 20.77
CA MET A 1 12.86 15.20 20.85
C MET A 1 11.53 14.95 20.15
N THR A 2 11.56 14.75 18.83
CA THR A 2 10.36 14.45 18.05
C THR A 2 10.13 12.95 18.14
N VAL A 3 9.11 12.54 18.90
CA VAL A 3 8.63 11.16 18.85
C VAL A 3 7.96 11.02 17.48
N ALA A 4 8.61 10.30 16.56
CA ALA A 4 7.98 9.87 15.33
C ALA A 4 6.72 9.07 15.68
N GLN A 5 5.61 9.40 15.02
CA GLN A 5 4.26 8.87 15.25
C GLN A 5 4.24 7.32 15.28
N PRO A 6 3.24 6.69 15.93
CA PRO A 6 3.01 5.24 15.87
C PRO A 6 2.43 4.84 14.51
N SER A 7 3.06 5.28 13.42
CA SER A 7 2.71 4.83 12.09
C SER A 7 3.31 3.45 11.91
N ASP A 8 2.46 2.44 11.84
CA ASP A 8 2.90 1.09 11.49
C ASP A 8 3.17 1.02 9.98
N VAL A 9 4.05 0.11 9.59
CA VAL A 9 4.42 -0.06 8.18
C VAL A 9 4.01 -1.45 7.72
N ALA A 10 3.00 -1.50 6.86
CA ALA A 10 2.62 -2.71 6.16
C ALA A 10 3.39 -2.81 4.85
N ARG A 11 3.83 -4.03 4.51
CA ARG A 11 4.47 -4.34 3.22
C ARG A 11 3.71 -5.44 2.53
N PHE A 12 3.38 -5.22 1.26
CA PHE A 12 2.66 -6.18 0.45
C PHE A 12 3.41 -6.48 -0.83
N THR A 13 3.62 -7.77 -1.13
CA THR A 13 4.19 -8.20 -2.41
C THR A 13 3.08 -8.24 -3.46
N LEU A 14 3.17 -7.34 -4.44
CA LEU A 14 2.11 -7.13 -5.42
C LEU A 14 1.91 -8.35 -6.32
N SER A 15 3.00 -9.03 -6.70
CA SER A 15 2.96 -10.27 -7.49
C SER A 15 2.24 -11.44 -6.80
N SER A 16 1.99 -11.35 -5.49
CA SER A 16 1.24 -12.35 -4.73
C SER A 16 -0.23 -11.98 -4.54
N LEU A 17 -0.60 -10.73 -4.80
CA LEU A 17 -1.93 -10.18 -4.54
C LEU A 17 -2.68 -9.75 -5.80
N LEU A 18 -1.93 -9.47 -6.88
CA LEU A 18 -2.42 -8.99 -8.16
C LEU A 18 -2.06 -9.96 -9.28
N ASP A 19 -2.81 -9.93 -10.36
CA ASP A 19 -2.44 -10.58 -11.61
C ASP A 19 -1.08 -10.05 -12.12
N PRO A 20 -0.26 -10.91 -12.77
CA PRO A 20 1.08 -10.54 -13.23
C PRO A 20 1.05 -9.36 -14.22
N GLU A 21 0.01 -9.25 -15.05
CA GLU A 21 -0.14 -8.14 -15.99
C GLU A 21 -0.37 -6.79 -15.28
N VAL A 22 -1.06 -6.80 -14.13
CA VAL A 22 -1.27 -5.61 -13.30
C VAL A 22 -0.03 -5.31 -12.47
N ALA A 23 0.60 -6.34 -11.92
CA ALA A 23 1.80 -6.22 -11.09
C ALA A 23 3.04 -5.74 -11.88
N ASP A 24 3.10 -5.97 -13.19
CA ASP A 24 4.19 -5.50 -14.08
C ASP A 24 3.84 -4.16 -14.78
N CYS A 25 2.62 -3.66 -14.61
CA CYS A 25 2.15 -2.44 -15.23
C CYS A 25 2.44 -1.21 -14.34
N ASP A 26 3.53 -0.48 -14.61
CA ASP A 26 3.90 0.75 -13.88
C ASP A 26 2.74 1.76 -13.73
N SER A 27 1.93 1.92 -14.78
CA SER A 27 0.77 2.81 -14.75
C SER A 27 -0.33 2.31 -13.79
N CYS A 28 -0.50 1.00 -13.70
CA CYS A 28 -1.44 0.33 -12.81
C CYS A 28 -0.97 0.46 -11.36
N LEU A 29 0.32 0.21 -11.12
CA LEU A 29 0.94 0.41 -9.81
C LEU A 29 0.91 1.87 -9.34
N GLY A 30 1.11 2.81 -10.27
CA GLY A 30 0.97 4.25 -10.00
C GLY A 30 -0.45 4.60 -9.52
N ARG A 31 -1.48 4.06 -10.18
CA ARG A 31 -2.88 4.26 -9.74
C ARG A 31 -3.19 3.60 -8.40
N LEU A 32 -2.73 2.37 -8.19
CA LEU A 32 -2.84 1.68 -6.91
C LEU A 32 -2.28 2.54 -5.77
N THR A 33 -1.07 3.08 -5.96
CA THR A 33 -0.39 3.89 -4.95
C THR A 33 -1.16 5.18 -4.63
N ILE A 34 -1.76 5.82 -5.64
CA ILE A 34 -2.64 6.98 -5.46
C ILE A 34 -3.86 6.60 -4.62
N ARG A 35 -4.58 5.52 -4.98
CA ARG A 35 -5.76 5.08 -4.22
C ARG A 35 -5.43 4.72 -2.78
N LEU A 36 -4.31 4.04 -2.56
CA LEU A 36 -3.86 3.70 -1.21
C LEU A 36 -3.61 4.95 -0.35
N ARG A 37 -3.10 6.03 -0.93
CA ARG A 37 -2.95 7.33 -0.22
C ARG A 37 -4.28 8.00 0.09
N GLU A 38 -5.35 7.67 -0.64
CA GLU A 38 -6.70 8.18 -0.36
C GLU A 38 -7.41 7.40 0.77
N VAL A 39 -6.87 6.25 1.18
CA VAL A 39 -7.42 5.47 2.30
C VAL A 39 -7.21 6.21 3.61
N SER A 40 -8.30 6.41 4.36
CA SER A 40 -8.25 7.01 5.69
C SER A 40 -7.25 6.29 6.60
N GLY A 41 -6.34 7.06 7.20
CA GLY A 41 -5.30 6.53 8.08
C GLY A 41 -4.01 6.16 7.35
N VAL A 42 -3.94 6.19 6.02
CA VAL A 42 -2.67 6.05 5.30
C VAL A 42 -1.95 7.39 5.25
N SER A 43 -0.72 7.41 5.75
CA SER A 43 0.17 8.58 5.72
C SER A 43 1.07 8.58 4.49
N SER A 44 1.51 7.40 4.04
CA SER A 44 2.37 7.23 2.87
C SER A 44 2.10 5.89 2.17
N ALA A 45 2.20 5.89 0.84
CA ALA A 45 2.27 4.68 0.03
C ALA A 45 3.42 4.82 -0.96
N GLU A 46 4.36 3.88 -0.95
CA GLU A 46 5.58 3.91 -1.77
C GLU A 46 5.82 2.54 -2.40
N LEU A 47 6.16 2.53 -3.68
CA LEU A 47 6.57 1.32 -4.40
C LEU A 47 8.05 1.05 -4.12
N GLU A 48 8.35 -0.16 -3.68
CA GLU A 48 9.72 -0.63 -3.47
C GLU A 48 10.23 -1.38 -4.71
N SER A 49 11.53 -1.26 -4.94
CA SER A 49 12.26 -2.02 -5.96
C SER A 49 12.08 -3.52 -5.71
N GLY A 50 11.38 -4.21 -6.61
CA GLY A 50 11.05 -5.63 -6.48
C GLY A 50 9.55 -5.95 -6.45
N GLY A 51 8.67 -4.97 -6.71
CA GLY A 51 7.23 -5.20 -6.83
C GLY A 51 6.53 -5.35 -5.49
N ALA A 52 7.03 -4.68 -4.45
CA ALA A 52 6.35 -4.54 -3.17
C ALA A 52 5.86 -3.11 -2.98
N VAL A 53 4.80 -2.94 -2.20
CA VAL A 53 4.32 -1.62 -1.76
C VAL A 53 4.47 -1.51 -0.24
N ALA A 54 5.13 -0.45 0.20
CA ALA A 54 5.25 -0.07 1.61
C ALA A 54 4.20 0.99 1.93
N LEU A 55 3.41 0.73 2.97
CA LEU A 55 2.32 1.59 3.42
C LEU A 55 2.56 1.99 4.87
N ALA A 56 2.76 3.28 5.11
CA ALA A 56 2.74 3.83 6.45
C ALA A 56 1.31 4.21 6.81
N TYR A 57 0.78 3.64 7.88
CA TYR A 57 -0.61 3.83 8.27
C TYR A 57 -0.77 3.97 9.79
N ASP A 58 -1.88 4.59 10.20
CA ASP A 58 -2.30 4.68 11.58
C ASP A 58 -3.14 3.44 11.95
N PRO A 59 -2.64 2.58 12.87
CA PRO A 59 -3.32 1.33 13.23
C PRO A 59 -4.58 1.55 14.07
N ALA A 60 -4.85 2.77 14.56
CA ALA A 60 -6.11 3.11 15.22
C ALA A 60 -7.22 3.47 14.19
N VAL A 61 -6.86 3.80 12.94
CA VAL A 61 -7.81 4.19 11.88
C VAL A 61 -7.97 3.09 10.83
N THR A 62 -6.89 2.42 10.43
CA THR A 62 -6.92 1.36 9.40
C THR A 62 -6.09 0.16 9.81
N THR A 63 -6.24 -0.94 9.07
CA THR A 63 -5.57 -2.21 9.35
C THR A 63 -4.91 -2.76 8.10
N PRO A 64 -3.86 -3.58 8.24
CA PRO A 64 -3.17 -4.15 7.07
C PRO A 64 -4.12 -5.02 6.23
N LEU A 65 -5.10 -5.70 6.84
CA LEU A 65 -6.12 -6.45 6.11
C LEU A 65 -7.03 -5.56 5.25
N GLN A 66 -7.40 -4.37 5.73
CA GLN A 66 -8.15 -3.39 4.93
C GLN A 66 -7.31 -2.90 3.75
N LEU A 67 -6.04 -2.57 3.99
CA LEU A 67 -5.11 -2.11 2.96
C LEU A 67 -4.88 -3.18 1.89
N GLU A 68 -4.70 -4.43 2.30
CA GLU A 68 -4.58 -5.57 1.37
C GLU A 68 -5.84 -5.74 0.50
N GLY A 69 -7.03 -5.50 1.08
CA GLY A 69 -8.28 -5.49 0.34
C GLY A 69 -8.33 -4.42 -0.75
N VAL A 70 -7.78 -3.23 -0.46
CA VAL A 70 -7.64 -2.16 -1.47
C VAL A 70 -6.64 -2.55 -2.55
N VAL A 71 -5.53 -3.20 -2.20
CA VAL A 71 -4.57 -3.72 -3.18
C VAL A 71 -5.24 -4.72 -4.11
N ARG A 72 -5.94 -5.74 -3.58
CA ARG A 72 -6.65 -6.72 -4.41
C ARG A 72 -7.77 -6.12 -5.27
N ALA A 73 -8.28 -4.94 -4.96
CA ALA A 73 -9.34 -4.32 -5.76
C ALA A 73 -8.82 -3.68 -7.06
N GLU A 74 -7.49 -3.57 -7.25
CA GLU A 74 -6.89 -3.07 -8.49
C GLU A 74 -6.73 -4.14 -9.59
N GLY A 75 -6.95 -5.42 -9.28
CA GLY A 75 -6.88 -6.56 -10.20
C GLY A 75 -8.08 -7.48 -10.08
#